data_AF-A0AAX0RZN4-F1
#
_entry.id   AF-A0AAX0RZN4-F1
#
_cell.length_a   1.000
_cell.length_b   1.000
_cell.length_c   1.000
_cell.angle_alpha   90.00
_cell.angle_beta   90.00
_cell.angle_gamma   90.00
#
_symmetry.space_group_name_H-M   'P 1'
#
loop_
_entity.id
_entity.type
_entity.pdbx_description
1 polymer ?
#
loop_
_entity_poly.entity_id
_entity_poly.type
_entity_poly.pdbx_seq_one_letter_code
_entity_poly.pdbx_strand_id
1 'polypeptide(L)'
;MFFTRLHFKGLVILCKKYALSILIYGYYYLEMGHSMLIFRIFLFSFVILCGSLSLFTESTFAQSSIVNPNQTYSTAKMLNDIKKLEQAYPGFIKKEVIGKSEYGRNIYAVSLGKGDSTVFINGSHHAREWITTNLTMNMIDKYAAAYKSGTKINGYDVKKLLNNTTIWFIPMVNPDGVTLQQFGLKYFPAKDHSKIIKMNNGSKNFKRWKANVKGVDLNRQYNANWKNLESPKAPSYKNYKGAKVATASETKAVLSFVEKIDPEMTISYHSSGQIIFWKYQQTGSRYTQDYKYASKLNKITGYSLVKPRSTGGGFGDWFNKVEKKPAFTIEVSPAVGETNVPLKNYSKIWSQNASIGLYTAQEGYKLFDTRNTAASDKVTKNIKEYNNTAAKLKNYYSQNKLTVTSAHKALYDKTVKEIKKQEKAIAKLPAKYRTKPNAALKTTKIYRDNSLAYMNGIKAGDALVSANKKLTGYLIAGTLNDTTLTLYNNLINQITIVESKIKKMYSKDVQKIATGKYVTPANTSKKNIGYDLARYELLLIMENDLNNGNYDDVKANISNYEKLFSTYSYKNTERSLSNMLQTIKDELLQLEPEEPEQPEPIEEPGDSDTAPEAIEGDSAAH
;
A
#
# COMPACT_ATOMS: atom_id res chain seq x y z
N MET A 1 22.90 24.84 -26.79
CA MET A 1 22.04 23.63 -26.92
C MET A 1 21.46 23.44 -28.33
N PHE A 2 21.17 24.50 -29.10
CA PHE A 2 20.65 24.36 -30.47
C PHE A 2 21.73 23.95 -31.51
N PHE A 3 22.95 24.46 -31.38
CA PHE A 3 24.07 24.17 -32.30
C PHE A 3 24.59 22.72 -32.26
N THR A 4 24.52 22.05 -31.10
CA THR A 4 24.99 20.65 -30.93
C THR A 4 23.97 19.60 -31.38
N ARG A 5 22.66 19.91 -31.34
CA ARG A 5 21.62 19.01 -31.91
C ARG A 5 21.65 18.95 -33.44
N LEU A 6 22.06 20.04 -34.11
CA LEU A 6 22.22 20.05 -35.56
C LEU A 6 23.38 19.14 -36.02
N HIS A 7 24.51 19.16 -35.29
CA HIS A 7 25.67 18.32 -35.62
C HIS A 7 25.37 16.82 -35.49
N PHE A 8 24.62 16.40 -34.48
CA PHE A 8 24.29 14.98 -34.30
C PHE A 8 23.34 14.44 -35.38
N LYS A 9 22.34 15.24 -35.81
CA LYS A 9 21.49 14.87 -36.95
C LYS A 9 22.27 14.84 -38.26
N GLY A 10 23.17 15.80 -38.48
CA GLY A 10 24.06 15.82 -39.65
C GLY A 10 24.96 14.59 -39.73
N LEU A 11 25.55 14.18 -38.60
CA LEU A 11 26.44 13.02 -38.54
C LEU A 11 25.70 11.68 -38.78
N VAL A 12 24.49 11.53 -38.21
CA VAL A 12 23.67 10.32 -38.44
C VAL A 12 23.23 10.22 -39.90
N ILE A 13 22.93 11.36 -40.56
CA ILE A 13 22.63 11.39 -41.99
C ILE A 13 23.87 11.02 -42.81
N LEU A 14 25.05 11.50 -42.42
CA LEU A 14 26.32 11.16 -43.08
C LEU A 14 26.65 9.66 -42.97
N CYS A 15 26.50 9.06 -41.78
CA CYS A 15 26.68 7.62 -41.57
C CYS A 15 25.67 6.78 -42.35
N LYS A 16 24.39 7.20 -42.42
CA LYS A 16 23.38 6.50 -43.24
C LYS A 16 23.69 6.57 -44.73
N LYS A 17 24.14 7.73 -45.22
CA LYS A 17 24.59 7.88 -46.61
C LYS A 17 25.81 7.02 -46.90
N TYR A 18 26.81 7.00 -46.02
CA TYR A 18 28.01 6.17 -46.16
C TYR A 18 27.71 4.66 -46.13
N ALA A 19 26.82 4.22 -45.23
CA ALA A 19 26.41 2.82 -45.17
C ALA A 19 25.65 2.37 -46.43
N LEU A 20 24.81 3.26 -46.98
CA LEU A 20 24.12 3.01 -48.25
C LEU A 20 25.12 2.95 -49.42
N SER A 21 26.14 3.82 -49.45
CA SER A 21 27.20 3.76 -50.44
C SER A 21 28.02 2.47 -50.37
N ILE A 22 28.29 1.95 -49.16
CA ILE A 22 29.00 0.67 -48.97
C ILE A 22 28.17 -0.50 -49.47
N LEU A 23 26.85 -0.49 -49.27
CA LEU A 23 25.96 -1.54 -49.76
C LEU A 23 25.85 -1.51 -51.29
N ILE A 24 25.76 -0.32 -51.89
CA ILE A 24 25.69 -0.15 -53.35
C ILE A 24 27.02 -0.53 -54.00
N TYR A 25 28.16 -0.06 -53.47
CA TYR A 25 29.48 -0.42 -54.00
C TYR A 25 29.82 -1.89 -53.74
N GLY A 26 29.43 -2.45 -52.61
CA GLY A 26 29.62 -3.88 -52.30
C GLY A 26 28.86 -4.79 -53.27
N TYR A 27 27.64 -4.38 -53.66
CA TYR A 27 26.83 -5.09 -54.65
C TYR A 27 27.47 -5.04 -56.06
N TYR A 28 27.91 -3.85 -56.51
CA TYR A 28 28.61 -3.69 -57.79
C TYR A 28 29.96 -4.42 -57.86
N TYR A 29 30.71 -4.49 -56.74
CA TYR A 29 32.00 -5.18 -56.70
C TYR A 29 31.88 -6.72 -56.75
N LEU A 30 30.78 -7.29 -56.26
CA LEU A 30 30.51 -8.73 -56.33
C LEU A 30 30.18 -9.20 -57.76
N GLU A 31 29.60 -8.34 -58.60
CA GLU A 31 29.31 -8.69 -60.00
C GLU A 31 30.52 -8.56 -60.95
N MET A 32 31.52 -7.72 -60.61
CA MET A 32 32.66 -7.43 -61.52
C MET A 32 33.94 -8.26 -61.27
N GLY A 33 33.90 -9.27 -60.39
CA GLY A 33 35.00 -10.25 -60.27
C GLY A 33 36.36 -9.71 -59.80
N HIS A 34 36.40 -8.54 -59.14
CA HIS A 34 37.64 -7.95 -58.64
C HIS A 34 38.01 -8.43 -57.22
N SER A 35 39.32 -8.42 -56.92
CA SER A 35 39.95 -8.97 -55.71
C SER A 35 39.27 -8.57 -54.39
N MET A 36 38.90 -9.58 -53.60
CA MET A 36 38.35 -9.51 -52.22
C MET A 36 39.18 -8.66 -51.24
N LEU A 37 40.41 -8.29 -51.60
CA LEU A 37 41.30 -7.48 -50.76
C LEU A 37 40.79 -6.05 -50.57
N ILE A 38 40.24 -5.41 -51.60
CA ILE A 38 39.78 -4.01 -51.53
C ILE A 38 38.52 -3.91 -50.65
N PHE A 39 37.59 -4.85 -50.80
CA PHE A 39 36.40 -4.91 -49.95
C PHE A 39 36.74 -5.11 -48.47
N ARG A 40 37.74 -5.95 -48.17
CA ARG A 40 38.24 -6.16 -46.80
C ARG A 40 38.88 -4.90 -46.22
N ILE A 41 39.65 -4.14 -47.01
CA ILE A 41 40.25 -2.87 -46.58
C ILE A 41 39.17 -1.84 -46.26
N PHE A 42 38.13 -1.71 -47.11
CA PHE A 42 37.01 -0.79 -46.86
C PHE A 42 36.19 -1.19 -45.62
N LEU A 43 35.91 -2.47 -45.43
CA LEU A 43 35.19 -2.97 -44.26
C LEU A 43 36.01 -2.74 -42.97
N PHE A 44 37.32 -2.98 -43.01
CA PHE A 44 38.21 -2.74 -41.87
C PHE A 44 38.30 -1.25 -41.52
N SER A 45 38.35 -0.38 -42.53
CA SER A 45 38.33 1.08 -42.35
C SER A 45 37.01 1.57 -41.74
N PHE A 46 35.88 0.97 -42.14
CA PHE A 46 34.56 1.25 -41.55
C PHE A 46 34.47 0.78 -40.08
N VAL A 47 35.01 -0.40 -39.77
CA VAL A 47 35.07 -0.91 -38.38
C VAL A 47 35.95 -0.03 -37.51
N ILE A 48 37.09 0.48 -38.00
CA ILE A 48 37.93 1.44 -37.28
C ILE A 48 37.22 2.78 -37.09
N LEU A 49 36.49 3.26 -38.10
CA LEU A 49 35.70 4.50 -37.99
C LEU A 49 34.56 4.35 -36.97
N CYS A 50 33.83 3.24 -36.99
CA CYS A 50 32.77 2.96 -36.01
C CYS A 50 33.35 2.70 -34.60
N GLY A 51 34.49 2.01 -34.51
CA GLY A 51 35.21 1.76 -33.25
C GLY A 51 35.75 3.04 -32.63
N SER A 52 36.32 3.95 -33.43
CA SER A 52 36.76 5.26 -32.97
C SER A 52 35.58 6.15 -32.56
N LEU A 53 34.45 6.13 -33.28
CA LEU A 53 33.21 6.79 -32.84
C LEU A 53 32.68 6.23 -31.51
N SER A 54 32.84 4.93 -31.26
CA SER A 54 32.47 4.29 -29.99
C SER A 54 33.40 4.72 -28.85
N LEU A 55 34.70 4.88 -29.13
CA LEU A 55 35.70 5.42 -28.20
C LEU A 55 35.53 6.93 -27.95
N PHE A 56 34.89 7.68 -28.86
CA PHE A 56 34.49 9.07 -28.64
C PHE A 56 33.16 9.25 -27.91
N THR A 57 32.40 8.17 -27.65
CA THR A 57 31.17 8.22 -26.84
C THR A 57 31.36 7.91 -25.36
N GLU A 58 32.55 7.42 -24.96
CA GLU A 58 32.91 7.23 -23.55
C GLU A 58 33.76 8.40 -23.00
N SER A 59 33.62 9.61 -23.56
CA SER A 59 33.89 10.78 -22.75
C SER A 59 32.82 10.81 -21.65
N THR A 60 33.20 10.44 -20.43
CA THR A 60 32.43 10.67 -19.22
C THR A 60 31.89 12.11 -19.25
N PHE A 61 30.63 12.27 -19.62
CA PHE A 61 29.93 13.54 -19.41
C PHE A 61 29.81 13.66 -17.89
N ALA A 62 30.82 14.27 -17.26
CA ALA A 62 30.67 14.87 -15.95
C ALA A 62 29.50 15.85 -16.10
N GLN A 63 28.31 15.41 -15.69
CA GLN A 63 27.11 16.22 -15.77
C GLN A 63 27.44 17.55 -15.08
N SER A 64 27.51 18.63 -15.86
CA SER A 64 27.86 19.96 -15.33
C SER A 64 26.96 20.24 -14.14
N SER A 65 27.54 20.58 -12.98
CA SER A 65 26.78 20.84 -11.75
C SER A 65 25.64 21.81 -12.03
N ILE A 66 24.41 21.47 -11.64
CA ILE A 66 23.26 22.34 -11.84
C ILE A 66 23.38 23.58 -10.95
N VAL A 67 23.89 23.39 -9.73
CA VAL A 67 24.14 24.44 -8.76
C VAL A 67 25.57 24.94 -8.91
N ASN A 68 25.71 26.25 -9.14
CA ASN A 68 26.98 26.95 -8.93
C ASN A 68 26.93 27.67 -7.57
N PRO A 69 27.63 27.15 -6.54
CA PRO A 69 27.55 27.69 -5.20
C PRO A 69 28.55 28.82 -4.91
N ASN A 70 29.45 29.15 -5.83
CA ASN A 70 30.44 30.22 -5.61
C ASN A 70 29.95 31.58 -6.12
N GLN A 71 28.73 31.96 -5.73
CA GLN A 71 28.11 33.22 -6.11
C GLN A 71 27.09 33.68 -5.08
N THR A 72 26.67 34.95 -5.13
CA THR A 72 25.52 35.41 -4.35
C THR A 72 24.26 34.67 -4.81
N TYR A 73 23.62 33.97 -3.89
CA TYR A 73 22.51 33.07 -4.18
C TYR A 73 21.19 33.73 -3.77
N SER A 74 20.48 34.31 -4.74
CA SER A 74 19.18 34.96 -4.52
C SER A 74 18.05 33.95 -4.45
N THR A 75 16.90 34.35 -3.89
CA THR A 75 15.69 33.50 -3.88
C THR A 75 15.27 33.07 -5.29
N ALA A 76 15.38 33.95 -6.28
CA ALA A 76 15.06 33.64 -7.67
C ALA A 76 16.02 32.61 -8.27
N LYS A 77 17.32 32.75 -8.02
CA LYS A 77 18.32 31.79 -8.46
C LYS A 77 18.11 30.42 -7.81
N MET A 78 17.88 30.40 -6.50
CA MET A 78 17.57 29.19 -5.75
C MET A 78 16.37 28.46 -6.34
N LEU A 79 15.27 29.15 -6.58
CA LEU A 79 14.08 28.54 -7.18
C LEU A 79 14.35 27.99 -8.59
N ASN A 80 15.11 28.71 -9.41
CA ASN A 80 15.49 28.25 -10.73
C ASN A 80 16.31 26.95 -10.67
N ASP A 81 17.30 26.88 -9.78
CA ASP A 81 18.15 25.70 -9.65
C ASP A 81 17.38 24.52 -9.02
N ILE A 82 16.46 24.76 -8.06
CA ILE A 82 15.53 23.74 -7.56
C ILE A 82 14.67 23.16 -8.71
N LYS A 83 14.13 24.02 -9.59
CA LYS A 83 13.34 23.56 -10.75
C LYS A 83 14.16 22.68 -11.69
N LYS A 84 15.41 23.06 -11.97
CA LYS A 84 16.32 22.26 -12.80
C LYS A 84 16.68 20.92 -12.13
N LEU A 85 16.92 20.92 -10.82
CA LEU A 85 17.21 19.71 -10.05
C LEU A 85 16.01 18.75 -10.07
N GLU A 86 14.80 19.24 -9.83
CA GLU A 86 13.56 18.44 -9.89
C GLU A 86 13.35 17.82 -11.28
N GLN A 87 13.63 18.57 -12.35
CA GLN A 87 13.57 18.06 -13.73
C GLN A 87 14.66 17.02 -14.03
N ALA A 88 15.87 17.20 -13.49
CA ALA A 88 16.99 16.28 -13.72
C ALA A 88 16.87 14.97 -12.93
N TYR A 89 16.11 14.97 -11.82
CA TYR A 89 15.95 13.83 -10.90
C TYR A 89 14.47 13.61 -10.53
N PRO A 90 13.59 13.33 -11.51
CA PRO A 90 12.14 13.24 -11.29
C PRO A 90 11.79 12.14 -10.28
N GLY A 91 10.89 12.47 -9.35
CA GLY A 91 10.44 11.55 -8.30
C GLY A 91 11.44 11.32 -7.16
N PHE A 92 12.71 11.71 -7.34
CA PHE A 92 13.77 11.60 -6.34
C PHE A 92 14.02 12.92 -5.59
N ILE A 93 13.93 14.04 -6.31
CA ILE A 93 13.87 15.37 -5.73
C ILE A 93 12.44 15.90 -5.89
N LYS A 94 11.86 16.40 -4.81
CA LYS A 94 10.57 17.10 -4.83
C LYS A 94 10.68 18.41 -4.09
N LYS A 95 10.04 19.46 -4.60
CA LYS A 95 9.92 20.73 -3.89
C LYS A 95 8.51 20.91 -3.31
N GLU A 96 8.43 21.55 -2.16
CA GLU A 96 7.17 21.96 -1.54
C GLU A 96 7.25 23.42 -1.10
N VAL A 97 6.14 24.15 -1.23
CA VAL A 97 5.99 25.44 -0.56
C VAL A 97 5.39 25.18 0.81
N ILE A 98 6.14 25.45 1.87
CA ILE A 98 5.73 25.15 3.26
C ILE A 98 5.09 26.35 3.97
N GLY A 99 5.10 27.50 3.32
CA GLY A 99 4.56 28.75 3.84
C GLY A 99 5.07 29.95 3.05
N LYS A 100 4.73 31.14 3.53
CA LYS A 100 5.18 32.41 3.00
C LYS A 100 5.86 33.23 4.09
N SER A 101 6.86 34.01 3.71
CA SER A 101 7.52 34.98 4.57
C SER A 101 6.62 36.19 4.85
N GLU A 102 7.08 37.09 5.73
CA GLU A 102 6.33 38.30 6.12
C GLU A 102 5.97 39.25 4.96
N TYR A 103 6.75 39.22 3.87
CA TYR A 103 6.50 39.96 2.61
C TYR A 103 6.05 39.05 1.46
N GLY A 104 5.51 37.86 1.78
CA GLY A 104 4.79 37.02 0.83
C GLY A 104 5.63 36.15 -0.10
N ARG A 105 6.96 36.08 0.09
CA ARG A 105 7.83 35.17 -0.67
C ARG A 105 7.63 33.74 -0.18
N ASN A 106 7.55 32.79 -1.11
CA ASN A 106 7.42 31.37 -0.75
C ASN A 106 8.67 30.88 -0.02
N ILE A 107 8.46 30.05 1.00
CA ILE A 107 9.52 29.29 1.68
C ILE A 107 9.48 27.88 1.12
N TYR A 108 10.61 27.44 0.56
CA TYR A 108 10.71 26.16 -0.14
C TYR A 108 11.38 25.11 0.72
N ALA A 109 10.74 23.95 0.86
CA ALA A 109 11.38 22.72 1.28
C ALA A 109 11.71 21.84 0.07
N VAL A 110 12.81 21.10 0.13
CA VAL A 110 13.26 20.19 -0.94
C VAL A 110 13.58 18.84 -0.33
N SER A 111 12.90 17.78 -0.78
CA SER A 111 13.28 16.41 -0.40
C SER A 111 14.33 15.87 -1.34
N LEU A 112 15.20 15.02 -0.80
CA LEU A 112 16.17 14.23 -1.53
C LEU A 112 16.23 12.82 -0.90
N GLY A 113 15.73 11.82 -1.61
CA GLY A 113 15.69 10.44 -1.14
C GLY A 113 14.36 9.74 -1.39
N LYS A 114 14.32 8.45 -1.08
CA LYS A 114 13.16 7.57 -1.22
C LYS A 114 12.80 6.82 0.07
N GLY A 115 13.61 6.99 1.12
CA GLY A 115 13.48 6.21 2.33
C GLY A 115 12.48 6.79 3.33
N ASP A 116 11.93 5.90 4.16
CA ASP A 116 10.95 6.22 5.20
C ASP A 116 11.55 6.99 6.38
N SER A 117 12.84 6.80 6.67
CA SER A 117 13.53 7.61 7.68
C SER A 117 13.68 9.03 7.18
N THR A 118 13.38 10.02 8.00
CA THR A 118 13.52 11.44 7.62
C THR A 118 14.59 12.12 8.47
N VAL A 119 15.35 13.03 7.86
CA VAL A 119 16.24 13.95 8.57
C VAL A 119 16.10 15.35 7.99
N PHE A 120 16.45 16.38 8.75
CA PHE A 120 16.14 17.75 8.38
C PHE A 120 17.35 18.69 8.45
N ILE A 121 17.63 19.41 7.36
CA ILE A 121 18.73 20.37 7.26
C ILE A 121 18.16 21.72 6.84
N ASN A 122 18.58 22.80 7.49
CA ASN A 122 18.12 24.14 7.14
C ASN A 122 19.28 25.15 7.13
N GLY A 123 19.05 26.26 6.42
CA GLY A 123 19.98 27.37 6.33
C GLY A 123 19.25 28.71 6.22
N SER A 124 20.03 29.78 6.42
CA SER A 124 19.58 31.17 6.32
C SER A 124 18.35 31.49 7.18
N HIS A 125 18.32 31.02 8.44
CA HIS A 125 17.47 31.64 9.45
C HIS A 125 17.82 33.12 9.61
N HIS A 126 19.12 33.43 9.59
CA HIS A 126 19.61 34.79 9.60
C HIS A 126 19.94 35.29 8.18
N ALA A 127 19.55 36.53 7.91
CA ALA A 127 19.64 37.16 6.59
C ALA A 127 21.06 37.24 6.00
N ARG A 128 22.05 37.63 6.80
CA ARG A 128 23.46 37.74 6.37
C ARG A 128 24.21 36.42 6.23
N GLU A 129 23.61 35.31 6.65
CA GLU A 129 24.25 33.99 6.71
C GLU A 129 23.92 33.14 5.47
N TRP A 130 23.63 33.80 4.35
CA TRP A 130 23.14 33.16 3.12
C TRP A 130 24.12 32.20 2.45
N ILE A 131 25.40 32.19 2.85
CA ILE A 131 26.36 31.17 2.42
C ILE A 131 25.90 29.74 2.77
N THR A 132 25.04 29.61 3.78
CA THR A 132 24.42 28.34 4.18
C THR A 132 23.36 27.86 3.19
N THR A 133 22.69 28.75 2.46
CA THR A 133 21.86 28.39 1.29
C THR A 133 22.72 27.80 0.18
N ASN A 134 23.88 28.39 -0.10
CA ASN A 134 24.80 27.86 -1.11
C ASN A 134 25.25 26.44 -0.75
N LEU A 135 25.62 26.23 0.52
CA LEU A 135 26.05 24.93 1.02
C LEU A 135 24.96 23.86 0.88
N THR A 136 23.75 24.16 1.35
CA THR A 136 22.62 23.21 1.31
C THR A 136 22.17 22.90 -0.13
N MET A 137 22.12 23.91 -1.01
CA MET A 137 21.84 23.68 -2.44
C MET A 137 22.91 22.84 -3.13
N ASN A 138 24.19 23.05 -2.79
CA ASN A 138 25.27 22.23 -3.33
C ASN A 138 25.21 20.79 -2.81
N MET A 139 24.82 20.58 -1.55
CA MET A 139 24.57 19.23 -1.03
C MET A 139 23.50 18.52 -1.85
N ILE A 140 22.37 19.18 -2.12
CA ILE A 140 21.28 18.61 -2.93
C ILE A 140 21.80 18.15 -4.30
N ASP A 141 22.51 19.02 -5.02
CA ASP A 141 23.05 18.73 -6.36
C ASP A 141 24.07 17.59 -6.33
N LYS A 142 25.07 17.67 -5.45
CA LYS A 142 26.14 16.67 -5.38
C LYS A 142 25.66 15.30 -4.91
N TYR A 143 24.73 15.27 -3.96
CA TYR A 143 24.17 14.01 -3.47
C TYR A 143 23.26 13.38 -4.52
N ALA A 144 22.49 14.17 -5.27
CA ALA A 144 21.67 13.66 -6.35
C ALA A 144 22.51 13.09 -7.51
N ALA A 145 23.57 13.80 -7.89
CA ALA A 145 24.53 13.31 -8.87
C ALA A 145 25.15 11.98 -8.42
N ALA A 146 25.66 11.91 -7.18
CA ALA A 146 26.28 10.71 -6.64
C ALA A 146 25.29 9.53 -6.51
N TYR A 147 24.04 9.79 -6.15
CA TYR A 147 22.99 8.76 -6.14
C TYR A 147 22.78 8.16 -7.54
N LYS A 148 22.66 9.02 -8.56
CA LYS A 148 22.42 8.61 -9.95
C LYS A 148 23.61 7.84 -10.52
N SER A 149 24.84 8.27 -10.22
CA SER A 149 26.06 7.60 -10.68
C SER A 149 26.49 6.41 -9.81
N GLY A 150 25.83 6.18 -8.67
CA GLY A 150 26.21 5.12 -7.73
C GLY A 150 27.57 5.36 -7.04
N THR A 151 28.04 6.61 -6.97
CA THR A 151 29.35 6.94 -6.39
C THR A 151 29.25 7.26 -4.90
N LYS A 152 30.39 7.16 -4.21
CA LYS A 152 30.52 7.51 -2.80
C LYS A 152 30.99 8.96 -2.63
N ILE A 153 30.61 9.58 -1.51
CA ILE A 153 31.15 10.88 -1.09
C ILE A 153 31.79 10.68 0.28
N ASN A 154 33.09 10.95 0.42
CA ASN A 154 33.86 10.78 1.66
C ASN A 154 33.61 9.41 2.35
N GLY A 155 33.53 8.34 1.55
CA GLY A 155 33.31 6.97 2.02
C GLY A 155 31.84 6.58 2.25
N TYR A 156 30.89 7.52 2.22
CA TYR A 156 29.46 7.24 2.40
C TYR A 156 28.85 6.70 1.09
N ASP A 157 28.14 5.57 1.20
CA ASP A 157 27.33 5.01 0.11
C ASP A 157 26.04 5.82 -0.05
N VAL A 158 26.06 6.77 -0.99
CA VAL A 158 24.96 7.71 -1.21
C VAL A 158 23.68 6.99 -1.66
N LYS A 159 23.81 5.96 -2.50
CA LYS A 159 22.65 5.22 -3.02
C LYS A 159 21.94 4.46 -1.92
N LYS A 160 22.70 3.71 -1.10
CA LYS A 160 22.14 2.99 0.06
C LYS A 160 21.50 3.94 1.06
N LEU A 161 22.18 5.03 1.39
CA LEU A 161 21.67 6.00 2.37
C LEU A 161 20.37 6.66 1.91
N LEU A 162 20.31 7.16 0.68
CA LEU A 162 19.12 7.86 0.19
C LEU A 162 17.97 6.93 -0.23
N ASN A 163 18.21 5.62 -0.33
CA ASN A 163 17.15 4.62 -0.40
C ASN A 163 16.51 4.34 0.97
N ASN A 164 17.27 4.53 2.06
CA ASN A 164 16.82 4.28 3.43
C ASN A 164 16.34 5.56 4.15
N THR A 165 16.84 6.71 3.73
CA THR A 165 16.57 8.01 4.33
C THR A 165 16.18 9.05 3.28
N THR A 166 15.19 9.87 3.59
CA THR A 166 14.89 11.11 2.87
C THR A 166 15.45 12.30 3.66
N ILE A 167 16.36 13.05 3.04
CA ILE A 167 16.86 14.31 3.61
C ILE A 167 15.95 15.44 3.13
N TRP A 168 15.35 16.15 4.07
CA TRP A 168 14.61 17.38 3.79
C TRP A 168 15.49 18.59 4.03
N PHE A 169 15.50 19.50 3.07
CA PHE A 169 16.20 20.76 3.14
C PHE A 169 15.21 21.93 3.16
N ILE A 170 15.43 22.93 4.02
CA ILE A 170 14.95 24.30 3.76
C ILE A 170 16.20 25.15 3.53
N PRO A 171 16.61 25.36 2.26
CA PRO A 171 17.86 26.07 1.99
C PRO A 171 17.83 27.52 2.44
N MET A 172 16.65 28.16 2.45
CA MET A 172 16.49 29.57 2.80
C MET A 172 15.21 29.77 3.63
N VAL A 173 15.37 29.80 4.96
CA VAL A 173 14.24 30.05 5.88
C VAL A 173 13.77 31.51 5.84
N ASN A 174 14.70 32.46 5.67
CA ASN A 174 14.43 33.90 5.70
C ASN A 174 14.61 34.57 4.32
N PRO A 175 13.76 34.27 3.31
CA PRO A 175 13.95 34.79 1.96
C PRO A 175 13.85 36.32 1.86
N ASP A 176 13.02 36.95 2.70
CA ASP A 176 12.91 38.40 2.76
C ASP A 176 14.18 39.03 3.33
N GLY A 177 14.66 38.55 4.47
CA GLY A 177 15.86 39.07 5.11
C GLY A 177 17.09 38.92 4.22
N VAL A 178 17.27 37.76 3.59
CA VAL A 178 18.36 37.53 2.62
C VAL A 178 18.27 38.53 1.46
N THR A 179 17.07 38.76 0.92
CA THR A 179 16.86 39.74 -0.16
C THR A 179 17.24 41.15 0.29
N LEU A 180 16.81 41.57 1.49
CA LEU A 180 17.15 42.88 2.05
C LEU A 180 18.67 43.04 2.25
N GLN A 181 19.34 42.01 2.77
CA GLN A 181 20.78 42.05 2.96
C GLN A 181 21.51 42.19 1.61
N GLN A 182 21.14 41.38 0.62
CA GLN A 182 21.83 41.32 -0.67
C GLN A 182 21.59 42.56 -1.53
N PHE A 183 20.35 43.06 -1.56
CA PHE A 183 19.91 44.06 -2.55
C PHE A 183 19.37 45.36 -1.93
N GLY A 184 19.31 45.47 -0.61
CA GLY A 184 18.74 46.63 0.07
C GLY A 184 17.22 46.77 -0.17
N LEU A 185 16.76 48.02 -0.18
CA LEU A 185 15.34 48.36 -0.14
C LEU A 185 14.60 48.20 -1.48
N LYS A 186 15.32 47.95 -2.58
CA LYS A 186 14.78 47.90 -3.96
C LYS A 186 13.58 46.96 -4.12
N TYR A 187 13.54 45.85 -3.38
CA TYR A 187 12.50 44.82 -3.50
C TYR A 187 11.46 44.87 -2.37
N PHE A 188 11.32 46.02 -1.72
CA PHE A 188 10.36 46.24 -0.63
C PHE A 188 9.52 47.49 -0.91
N PRO A 189 8.25 47.53 -0.46
CA PRO A 189 7.38 48.69 -0.63
C PRO A 189 8.01 49.96 -0.05
N ALA A 190 7.94 51.07 -0.79
CA ALA A 190 8.50 52.36 -0.37
C ALA A 190 8.00 52.81 1.02
N LYS A 191 6.72 52.53 1.32
CA LYS A 191 6.09 52.83 2.63
C LYS A 191 6.78 52.20 3.84
N ASP A 192 7.54 51.12 3.64
CA ASP A 192 8.22 50.39 4.72
C ASP A 192 9.69 50.79 4.87
N HIS A 193 10.26 51.54 3.92
CA HIS A 193 11.68 51.88 3.89
C HIS A 193 12.15 52.62 5.14
N SER A 194 11.44 53.68 5.55
CA SER A 194 11.80 54.45 6.75
C SER A 194 11.80 53.61 8.02
N LYS A 195 10.85 52.66 8.14
CA LYS A 195 10.78 51.74 9.28
C LYS A 195 11.96 50.77 9.28
N ILE A 196 12.30 50.20 8.12
CA ILE A 196 13.43 49.28 7.95
C ILE A 196 14.76 49.98 8.26
N ILE A 197 14.97 51.20 7.77
CA ILE A 197 16.15 52.02 8.06
C ILE A 197 16.24 52.32 9.57
N LYS A 198 15.12 52.69 10.20
CA LYS A 198 15.07 52.94 11.65
C LYS A 198 15.48 51.70 12.45
N MET A 199 14.99 50.51 12.09
CA MET A 199 15.39 49.24 12.70
C MET A 199 16.88 48.92 12.52
N ASN A 200 17.52 49.50 11.51
CA ASN A 200 18.96 49.42 11.23
C ASN A 200 19.76 50.62 11.77
N ASN A 201 19.24 51.30 12.80
CA ASN A 201 19.86 52.47 13.43
C ASN A 201 20.17 53.61 12.44
N GLY A 202 19.28 53.87 11.50
CA GLY A 202 19.45 54.93 10.49
C GLY A 202 20.31 54.52 9.28
N SER A 203 20.94 53.35 9.31
CA SER A 203 21.82 52.90 8.22
C SER A 203 21.04 52.36 7.02
N LYS A 204 21.43 52.80 5.82
CA LYS A 204 20.99 52.22 4.53
C LYS A 204 21.87 51.04 4.08
N ASN A 205 22.93 50.73 4.82
CA ASN A 205 23.77 49.55 4.57
C ASN A 205 23.23 48.36 5.36
N PHE A 206 22.66 47.39 4.63
CA PHE A 206 22.03 46.20 5.21
C PHE A 206 22.95 44.99 5.32
N LYS A 207 24.26 45.08 5.04
CA LYS A 207 25.17 43.93 5.13
C LYS A 207 25.18 43.25 6.50
N ARG A 208 24.95 44.01 7.57
CA ARG A 208 24.86 43.51 8.95
C ARG A 208 23.51 42.88 9.33
N TRP A 209 22.49 43.02 8.49
CA TRP A 209 21.11 42.64 8.81
C TRP A 209 21.02 41.14 9.11
N LYS A 210 20.41 40.79 10.24
CA LYS A 210 20.33 39.41 10.76
C LYS A 210 18.89 38.91 10.80
N ALA A 211 17.96 39.76 11.23
CA ALA A 211 16.54 39.44 11.41
C ALA A 211 15.78 39.16 10.10
N ASN A 212 14.50 38.77 10.20
CA ASN A 212 13.56 38.95 9.09
C ASN A 212 13.31 40.45 8.84
N VAL A 213 12.59 40.81 7.77
CA VAL A 213 12.43 42.24 7.39
C VAL A 213 11.54 43.01 8.36
N LYS A 214 10.69 42.33 9.14
CA LYS A 214 9.95 42.93 10.26
C LYS A 214 10.80 43.10 11.53
N GLY A 215 12.11 42.86 11.45
CA GLY A 215 13.04 43.06 12.55
C GLY A 215 12.95 42.02 13.65
N VAL A 216 12.41 40.83 13.37
CA VAL A 216 12.35 39.69 14.30
C VAL A 216 13.48 38.71 13.99
N ASP A 217 14.28 38.35 15.01
CA ASP A 217 15.29 37.31 14.91
C ASP A 217 14.60 35.93 14.95
N LEU A 218 14.57 35.26 13.79
CA LEU A 218 13.86 33.99 13.63
C LEU A 218 14.43 32.89 14.53
N ASN A 219 15.74 32.90 14.81
CA ASN A 219 16.37 31.93 15.71
C ASN A 219 16.25 32.34 17.20
N ARG A 220 15.29 33.21 17.51
CA ARG A 220 14.81 33.53 18.86
C ARG A 220 13.28 33.43 18.97
N GLN A 221 12.62 32.83 17.98
CA GLN A 221 11.16 32.67 17.96
C GLN A 221 10.69 31.27 18.38
N TYR A 222 11.59 30.39 18.79
CA TYR A 222 11.23 29.03 19.21
C TYR A 222 11.04 28.93 20.73
N ASN A 223 10.14 28.05 21.18
CA ASN A 223 9.73 27.94 22.59
C ASN A 223 10.73 27.16 23.47
N ALA A 224 11.95 27.67 23.54
CA ALA A 224 13.02 27.16 24.39
C ALA A 224 13.54 28.31 25.26
N ASN A 225 13.12 28.40 26.52
CA ASN A 225 13.48 29.50 27.43
C ASN A 225 13.18 30.92 26.89
N TRP A 226 12.24 31.05 25.95
CA TRP A 226 11.96 32.28 25.21
C TRP A 226 11.68 33.51 26.10
N LYS A 227 10.93 33.31 27.19
CA LYS A 227 10.55 34.37 28.14
C LYS A 227 11.78 35.06 28.74
N ASN A 228 12.85 34.31 28.99
CA ASN A 228 14.05 34.78 29.69
C ASN A 228 15.18 35.21 28.74
N LEU A 229 14.94 35.22 27.42
CA LEU A 229 15.93 35.71 26.46
C LEU A 229 16.10 37.22 26.57
N GLU A 230 17.35 37.66 26.66
CA GLU A 230 17.74 39.03 26.37
C GLU A 230 17.32 39.40 24.95
N SER A 231 16.69 40.57 24.82
CA SER A 231 16.14 41.05 23.56
C SER A 231 16.04 42.58 23.61
N PRO A 232 16.27 43.27 22.48
CA PRO A 232 15.75 44.62 22.26
C PRO A 232 14.27 44.72 22.66
N LYS A 233 13.84 45.91 23.10
CA LYS A 233 12.42 46.17 23.46
C LYS A 233 11.50 46.30 22.23
N ALA A 234 12.07 46.52 21.05
CA ALA A 234 11.36 46.74 19.80
C ALA A 234 12.08 46.04 18.62
N PRO A 235 11.39 45.86 17.47
CA PRO A 235 12.00 45.33 16.25
C PRO A 235 13.35 45.97 15.90
N SER A 236 14.31 45.14 15.53
CA SER A 236 15.70 45.56 15.28
C SER A 236 16.38 44.66 14.25
N TYR A 237 17.46 45.14 13.64
CA TYR A 237 18.26 44.38 12.68
C TYR A 237 18.82 43.05 13.23
N LYS A 238 18.89 42.87 14.56
CA LYS A 238 19.30 41.62 15.23
C LYS A 238 18.63 41.42 16.60
N ASN A 239 18.61 40.18 17.08
CA ASN A 239 18.30 39.75 18.44
C ASN A 239 16.90 40.06 19.01
N TYR A 240 16.05 40.82 18.33
CA TYR A 240 14.67 41.02 18.78
C TYR A 240 13.89 39.70 18.73
N LYS A 241 13.44 39.22 19.89
CA LYS A 241 12.80 37.91 20.02
C LYS A 241 11.33 37.88 19.62
N GLY A 242 10.75 39.01 19.21
CA GLY A 242 9.31 39.16 18.96
C GLY A 242 8.52 39.50 20.24
N ALA A 243 7.26 39.91 20.08
CA ALA A 243 6.35 40.19 21.20
C ALA A 243 5.78 38.91 21.82
N LYS A 244 5.66 37.84 21.03
CA LYS A 244 5.23 36.50 21.45
C LYS A 244 6.04 35.44 20.70
N VAL A 245 6.20 34.27 21.30
CA VAL A 245 6.88 33.12 20.69
C VAL A 245 6.11 32.63 19.45
N ALA A 246 6.84 32.12 18.45
CA ALA A 246 6.30 31.50 17.23
C ALA A 246 5.25 32.35 16.48
N THR A 247 5.46 33.67 16.38
CA THR A 247 4.54 34.57 15.67
C THR A 247 4.97 34.88 14.24
N ALA A 248 6.28 34.93 13.97
CA ALA A 248 6.82 35.14 12.63
C ALA A 248 6.36 34.03 11.67
N SER A 249 5.89 34.43 10.48
CA SER A 249 5.36 33.48 9.48
C SER A 249 6.41 32.44 9.06
N GLU A 250 7.69 32.82 8.98
CA GLU A 250 8.77 31.88 8.66
C GLU A 250 8.93 30.81 9.74
N THR A 251 8.90 31.21 11.02
CA THR A 251 9.02 30.27 12.14
C THR A 251 7.83 29.32 12.20
N LYS A 252 6.61 29.81 11.97
CA LYS A 252 5.40 28.96 11.90
C LYS A 252 5.51 27.91 10.79
N ALA A 253 5.97 28.32 9.60
CA ALA A 253 6.17 27.41 8.49
C ALA A 253 7.17 26.30 8.83
N VAL A 254 8.29 26.64 9.48
CA VAL A 254 9.29 25.64 9.92
C VAL A 254 8.71 24.69 10.97
N LEU A 255 7.97 25.19 11.97
CA LEU A 255 7.37 24.37 13.02
C LEU A 255 6.36 23.36 12.44
N SER A 256 5.42 23.83 11.63
CA SER A 256 4.43 22.96 10.97
C SER A 256 5.09 21.96 10.02
N PHE A 257 6.20 22.34 9.37
CA PHE A 257 6.93 21.42 8.52
C PHE A 257 7.66 20.33 9.29
N VAL A 258 8.27 20.65 10.44
CA VAL A 258 8.90 19.65 11.32
C VAL A 258 7.86 18.65 11.84
N GLU A 259 6.69 19.13 12.27
CA GLU A 259 5.57 18.27 12.67
C GLU A 259 5.14 17.32 11.54
N LYS A 260 5.07 17.83 10.30
CA LYS A 260 4.71 17.03 9.12
C LYS A 260 5.72 15.91 8.82
N ILE A 261 7.01 16.18 8.88
CA ILE A 261 8.04 15.23 8.41
C ILE A 261 8.66 14.37 9.53
N ASP A 262 8.41 14.71 10.80
CA ASP A 262 8.89 14.02 12.01
C ASP A 262 10.37 13.56 11.93
N PRO A 263 11.34 14.48 11.68
CA PRO A 263 12.70 14.09 11.37
C PRO A 263 13.39 13.46 12.57
N GLU A 264 14.26 12.47 12.35
CA GLU A 264 15.03 11.78 13.39
C GLU A 264 16.13 12.63 14.00
N MET A 265 16.67 13.55 13.20
CA MET A 265 17.85 14.36 13.53
C MET A 265 17.85 15.63 12.68
N THR A 266 18.41 16.72 13.20
CA THR A 266 18.50 17.97 12.45
C THR A 266 19.85 18.69 12.53
N ILE A 267 20.21 19.34 11.42
CA ILE A 267 21.33 20.28 11.30
C ILE A 267 20.79 21.67 10.92
N SER A 268 21.09 22.67 11.75
CA SER A 268 20.80 24.08 11.50
C SER A 268 22.09 24.79 11.11
N TYR A 269 22.25 25.15 9.84
CA TYR A 269 23.44 25.86 9.38
C TYR A 269 23.34 27.36 9.61
N HIS A 270 24.40 27.92 10.18
CA HIS A 270 24.59 29.33 10.46
C HIS A 270 26.00 29.76 10.07
N SER A 271 26.31 31.05 10.18
CA SER A 271 27.68 31.54 10.13
C SER A 271 27.88 32.74 11.05
N SER A 272 28.99 32.89 11.77
CA SER A 272 30.27 32.19 11.58
C SER A 272 31.00 31.96 12.91
N GLY A 273 32.02 31.12 12.87
CA GLY A 273 32.87 30.85 14.04
C GLY A 273 33.57 29.50 14.03
N GLN A 274 33.25 28.60 13.09
CA GLN A 274 33.73 27.21 13.07
C GLN A 274 33.42 26.48 14.39
N ILE A 275 32.17 26.61 14.84
CA ILE A 275 31.70 26.03 16.09
C ILE A 275 30.42 25.21 15.89
N ILE A 276 30.22 24.24 16.79
CA ILE A 276 29.04 23.38 16.82
C ILE A 276 28.36 23.50 18.18
N PHE A 277 27.13 24.01 18.19
CA PHE A 277 26.23 23.90 19.33
C PHE A 277 25.47 22.58 19.26
N TRP A 278 25.53 21.80 20.33
CA TRP A 278 25.00 20.44 20.36
C TRP A 278 24.20 20.13 21.64
N LYS A 279 24.21 21.03 22.63
CA LYS A 279 23.63 20.80 23.96
C LYS A 279 22.61 21.86 24.34
N TYR A 280 21.40 21.41 24.68
CA TYR A 280 20.34 22.16 25.33
C TYR A 280 19.48 21.26 26.24
N GLN A 281 19.70 21.32 27.56
CA GLN A 281 18.91 20.64 28.60
C GLN A 281 18.80 19.09 28.55
N GLN A 282 19.31 18.39 27.54
CA GLN A 282 19.32 16.93 27.54
C GLN A 282 20.24 16.35 28.63
N THR A 283 19.81 15.25 29.24
CA THR A 283 20.50 14.52 30.32
C THR A 283 20.53 13.01 30.05
N GLY A 284 21.26 12.25 30.86
CA GLY A 284 21.30 10.79 30.82
C GLY A 284 21.73 10.22 29.47
N SER A 285 21.01 9.21 28.98
CA SER A 285 21.31 8.54 27.70
C SER A 285 21.27 9.47 26.50
N ARG A 286 20.37 10.46 26.50
CA ARG A 286 20.25 11.47 25.43
C ARG A 286 21.49 12.35 25.36
N TYR A 287 22.02 12.79 26.51
CA TYR A 287 23.27 13.54 26.56
C TYR A 287 24.43 12.74 25.96
N THR A 288 24.59 11.50 26.40
CA THR A 288 25.69 10.63 25.93
C THR A 288 25.59 10.34 24.43
N GLN A 289 24.37 10.16 23.92
CA GLN A 289 24.11 9.96 22.50
C GLN A 289 24.43 11.22 21.68
N ASP A 290 23.88 12.37 22.05
CA ASP A 290 24.11 13.64 21.34
C ASP A 290 25.59 14.03 21.34
N TYR A 291 26.31 13.80 22.44
CA TYR A 291 27.75 14.05 22.53
C TYR A 291 28.57 13.18 21.56
N LYS A 292 28.19 11.91 21.37
CA LYS A 292 28.84 11.03 20.38
C LYS A 292 28.66 11.57 18.97
N TYR A 293 27.45 12.03 18.64
CA TYR A 293 27.18 12.65 17.34
C TYR A 293 27.94 13.96 17.16
N ALA A 294 27.92 14.85 18.16
CA ALA A 294 28.66 16.11 18.15
C ALA A 294 30.16 15.86 17.94
N SER A 295 30.74 14.90 18.66
CA SER A 295 32.15 14.53 18.56
C SER A 295 32.51 14.03 17.16
N LYS A 296 31.60 13.32 16.48
CA LYS A 296 31.82 12.91 15.09
C LYS A 296 31.72 14.09 14.12
N LEU A 297 30.77 15.01 14.32
CA LEU A 297 30.68 16.25 13.54
C LEU A 297 31.93 17.12 13.70
N ASN A 298 32.45 17.26 14.92
CA ASN A 298 33.72 17.92 15.21
C ASN A 298 34.88 17.28 14.43
N LYS A 299 34.99 15.94 14.43
CA LYS A 299 36.03 15.23 13.67
C LYS A 299 35.91 15.41 12.16
N ILE A 300 34.69 15.49 11.62
CA ILE A 300 34.46 15.68 10.17
C ILE A 300 34.82 17.11 9.75
N THR A 301 34.37 18.10 10.53
CA THR A 301 34.46 19.53 10.16
C THR A 301 35.74 20.21 10.62
N GLY A 302 36.36 19.70 11.69
CA GLY A 302 37.37 20.39 12.48
C GLY A 302 36.83 21.50 13.38
N TYR A 303 35.50 21.64 13.51
CA TYR A 303 34.87 22.75 14.24
C TYR A 303 34.77 22.47 15.73
N SER A 304 35.06 23.46 16.57
CA SER A 304 35.06 23.29 18.03
C SER A 304 33.64 23.05 18.56
N LEU A 305 33.50 22.10 19.50
CA LEU A 305 32.26 21.93 20.24
C LEU A 305 32.12 23.07 21.25
N VAL A 306 30.99 23.77 21.21
CA VAL A 306 30.72 24.84 22.19
C VAL A 306 30.52 24.21 23.57
N LYS A 307 31.22 24.73 24.58
CA LYS A 307 30.97 24.40 25.99
C LYS A 307 29.54 24.86 26.35
N PRO A 308 28.73 24.04 27.05
CA PRO A 308 27.30 24.29 27.21
C PRO A 308 26.98 25.68 27.75
N ARG A 309 26.42 26.54 26.88
CA ARG A 309 26.00 27.92 27.19
C ARG A 309 24.82 28.39 26.32
N SER A 310 24.03 27.47 25.76
CA SER A 310 22.82 27.92 25.05
C SER A 310 21.85 28.57 26.05
N THR A 311 21.46 29.80 25.76
CA THR A 311 20.48 30.57 26.54
C THR A 311 19.04 30.26 26.10
N GLY A 312 18.86 29.44 25.05
CA GLY A 312 17.58 29.08 24.47
C GLY A 312 17.17 29.98 23.29
N GLY A 313 15.97 29.71 22.77
CA GLY A 313 15.30 30.48 21.73
C GLY A 313 15.57 29.99 20.32
N GLY A 314 16.66 29.23 20.14
CA GLY A 314 17.06 28.70 18.85
C GLY A 314 16.23 27.49 18.41
N PHE A 315 16.23 27.25 17.10
CA PHE A 315 15.59 26.10 16.50
C PHE A 315 16.11 24.79 17.10
N GLY A 316 17.45 24.63 17.19
CA GLY A 316 18.07 23.42 17.75
C GLY A 316 17.73 23.20 19.23
N ASP A 317 17.62 24.27 20.01
CA ASP A 317 17.23 24.20 21.43
C ASP A 317 15.79 23.67 21.58
N TRP A 318 14.86 24.22 20.77
CA TRP A 318 13.47 23.79 20.76
C TRP A 318 13.33 22.34 20.29
N PHE A 319 14.04 21.95 19.22
CA PHE A 319 13.99 20.58 18.72
C PHE A 319 14.50 19.59 19.77
N ASN A 320 15.61 19.91 20.45
CA ASN A 320 16.13 19.06 21.51
C ASN A 320 15.16 18.98 22.71
N LYS A 321 14.53 20.10 23.09
CA LYS A 321 13.61 20.14 24.23
C LYS A 321 12.26 19.44 23.95
N VAL A 322 11.66 19.72 22.79
CA VAL A 322 10.28 19.35 22.45
C VAL A 322 10.25 18.00 21.74
N GLU A 323 10.99 17.85 20.65
CA GLU A 323 11.04 16.59 19.89
C GLU A 323 11.86 15.51 20.60
N LYS A 324 12.71 15.92 21.56
CA LYS A 324 13.61 15.05 22.31
C LYS A 324 14.58 14.24 21.42
N LYS A 325 14.87 14.77 20.23
CA LYS A 325 15.74 14.18 19.22
C LYS A 325 17.04 14.99 19.03
N PRO A 326 18.10 14.41 18.44
CA PRO A 326 19.38 15.10 18.29
C PRO A 326 19.30 16.30 17.33
N ALA A 327 19.86 17.43 17.76
CA ALA A 327 19.89 18.68 17.00
C ALA A 327 21.25 19.38 17.14
N PHE A 328 21.77 19.90 16.02
CA PHE A 328 23.07 20.56 15.99
C PHE A 328 22.99 21.85 15.19
N THR A 329 23.50 22.94 15.77
CA THR A 329 23.70 24.20 15.05
C THR A 329 25.17 24.31 14.67
N ILE A 330 25.45 24.44 13.38
CA ILE A 330 26.82 24.51 12.82
C ILE A 330 27.07 25.92 12.28
N GLU A 331 27.99 26.63 12.90
CA GLU A 331 28.47 27.95 12.46
C GLU A 331 29.67 27.77 11.52
N VAL A 332 29.45 27.90 10.21
CA VAL A 332 30.52 27.69 9.20
C VAL A 332 31.43 28.92 9.07
N SER A 333 32.62 28.74 8.47
CA SER A 333 33.63 29.79 8.26
C SER A 333 34.26 30.33 9.55
N PRO A 334 35.53 30.79 9.53
CA PRO A 334 36.06 31.66 10.58
C PRO A 334 35.14 32.86 10.82
N ALA A 335 35.20 33.42 12.03
CA ALA A 335 34.40 34.58 12.41
C ALA A 335 34.63 35.77 11.46
N VAL A 336 33.55 36.35 10.92
CA VAL A 336 33.61 37.51 10.00
C VAL A 336 32.95 38.77 10.56
N GLY A 337 32.57 38.78 11.83
CA GLY A 337 31.88 39.92 12.46
C GLY A 337 30.43 40.09 11.96
N GLU A 338 29.92 41.33 12.02
CA GLU A 338 28.54 41.64 11.64
C GLU A 338 28.36 41.85 10.13
N THR A 339 28.72 40.86 9.33
CA THR A 339 28.52 40.88 7.87
C THR A 339 28.36 39.45 7.32
N ASN A 340 28.20 39.32 6.01
CA ASN A 340 28.17 38.03 5.33
C ASN A 340 29.57 37.44 5.14
N VAL A 341 29.65 36.11 5.15
CA VAL A 341 30.88 35.38 4.82
C VAL A 341 31.30 35.68 3.37
N PRO A 342 32.59 35.98 3.11
CA PRO A 342 33.12 36.13 1.75
C PRO A 342 33.08 34.81 0.96
N LEU A 343 32.69 34.88 -0.32
CA LEU A 343 32.59 33.70 -1.20
C LEU A 343 33.91 32.94 -1.36
N LYS A 344 35.07 33.61 -1.25
CA LYS A 344 36.39 32.95 -1.26
C LYS A 344 36.53 31.84 -0.21
N ASN A 345 35.76 31.89 0.88
CA ASN A 345 35.77 30.87 1.93
C ASN A 345 34.96 29.61 1.53
N TYR A 346 34.15 29.66 0.47
CA TYR A 346 33.19 28.60 0.16
C TYR A 346 33.85 27.23 -0.10
N SER A 347 34.97 27.20 -0.82
CA SER A 347 35.68 25.93 -1.12
C SER A 347 36.06 25.20 0.18
N LYS A 348 36.57 25.93 1.18
CA LYS A 348 36.93 25.38 2.49
C LYS A 348 35.69 24.96 3.29
N ILE A 349 34.62 25.75 3.26
CA ILE A 349 33.34 25.41 3.90
C ILE A 349 32.81 24.10 3.32
N TRP A 350 32.83 23.95 2.00
CA TRP A 350 32.40 22.74 1.31
C TRP A 350 33.23 21.54 1.73
N SER A 351 34.58 21.63 1.69
CA SER A 351 35.43 20.49 2.06
C SER A 351 35.19 20.00 3.50
N GLN A 352 34.86 20.91 4.41
CA GLN A 352 34.58 20.59 5.82
C GLN A 352 33.17 20.02 6.06
N ASN A 353 32.21 20.28 5.17
CA ASN A 353 30.80 19.97 5.38
C ASN A 353 30.21 19.00 4.37
N ALA A 354 30.93 18.64 3.30
CA ALA A 354 30.43 17.86 2.17
C ALA A 354 29.76 16.54 2.56
N SER A 355 30.14 15.92 3.67
CA SER A 355 29.57 14.65 4.13
C SER A 355 28.55 14.77 5.28
N ILE A 356 28.29 15.97 5.79
CA ILE A 356 27.48 16.15 7.00
C ILE A 356 26.04 15.69 6.76
N GLY A 357 25.42 16.04 5.63
CA GLY A 357 24.06 15.58 5.35
C GLY A 357 23.95 14.07 5.21
N LEU A 358 24.96 13.40 4.62
CA LEU A 358 25.02 11.94 4.51
C LEU A 358 25.25 11.26 5.88
N TYR A 359 26.09 11.86 6.71
CA TYR A 359 26.29 11.41 8.09
C TYR A 359 24.99 11.51 8.90
N THR A 360 24.31 12.66 8.83
CA THR A 360 23.00 12.86 9.46
C THR A 360 22.00 11.83 8.95
N ALA A 361 21.95 11.56 7.64
CA ALA A 361 21.06 10.56 7.07
C ALA A 361 21.35 9.13 7.58
N GLN A 362 22.62 8.78 7.76
CA GLN A 362 23.04 7.48 8.29
C GLN A 362 22.63 7.30 9.75
N GLU A 363 22.94 8.28 10.60
CA GLU A 363 22.62 8.19 12.03
C GLU A 363 21.11 8.31 12.28
N GLY A 364 20.41 9.15 11.50
CA GLY A 364 18.95 9.22 11.49
C GLY A 364 18.32 7.86 11.19
N TYR A 365 18.79 7.17 10.15
CA TYR A 365 18.29 5.83 9.83
C TYR A 365 18.51 4.82 10.96
N LYS A 366 19.65 4.87 11.67
CA LYS A 366 19.89 3.97 12.82
C LYS A 366 18.88 4.22 13.94
N LEU A 367 18.55 5.49 14.22
CA LEU A 367 17.53 5.86 15.20
C LEU A 367 16.15 5.35 14.78
N PHE A 368 15.77 5.59 13.53
CA PHE A 368 14.53 5.11 12.94
C PHE A 368 14.42 3.58 13.01
N ASP A 369 15.46 2.86 12.57
CA ASP A 369 15.48 1.40 12.53
C ASP A 369 15.41 0.78 13.92
N THR A 370 16.12 1.36 14.89
CA THR A 370 16.07 0.93 16.30
C THR A 370 14.66 1.10 16.87
N ARG A 371 14.04 2.29 16.69
CA ARG A 371 12.69 2.57 17.19
C ARG A 371 11.65 1.63 16.60
N ASN A 372 11.67 1.46 15.27
CA ASN A 372 10.68 0.64 14.58
C ASN A 372 10.87 -0.87 14.82
N THR A 373 12.11 -1.33 15.01
CA THR A 373 12.40 -2.70 15.44
C THR A 373 11.83 -2.96 16.83
N ALA A 374 12.10 -2.08 17.81
CA ALA A 374 11.55 -2.21 19.15
C ALA A 374 10.00 -2.17 19.17
N ALA A 375 9.38 -1.31 18.34
CA ALA A 375 7.93 -1.27 18.19
C ALA A 375 7.36 -2.57 17.58
N SER A 376 8.00 -3.08 16.53
CA SER A 376 7.63 -4.36 15.90
C SER A 376 7.76 -5.54 16.86
N ASP A 377 8.83 -5.57 17.65
CA ASP A 377 9.07 -6.58 18.67
C ASP A 377 8.02 -6.55 19.77
N LYS A 378 7.64 -5.34 20.23
CA LYS A 378 6.56 -5.17 21.20
C LYS A 378 5.22 -5.69 20.69
N VAL A 379 4.83 -5.35 19.45
CA VAL A 379 3.59 -5.86 18.85
C VAL A 379 3.65 -7.39 18.72
N THR A 380 4.78 -7.92 18.25
CA THR A 380 5.00 -9.37 18.13
C THR A 380 4.87 -10.07 19.48
N LYS A 381 5.46 -9.50 20.54
CA LYS A 381 5.37 -10.04 21.90
C LYS A 381 3.91 -10.08 22.39
N ASN A 382 3.17 -8.98 22.23
CA ASN A 382 1.75 -8.92 22.62
C ASN A 382 0.92 -10.01 21.90
N ILE A 383 1.16 -10.21 20.60
CA ILE A 383 0.47 -11.25 19.82
C ILE A 383 0.82 -12.64 20.35
N LYS A 384 2.11 -12.92 20.62
CA LYS A 384 2.56 -14.21 21.15
C LYS A 384 1.98 -14.49 22.54
N GLU A 385 1.92 -13.50 23.41
CA GLU A 385 1.27 -13.63 24.73
C GLU A 385 -0.22 -13.97 24.59
N TYR A 386 -0.91 -13.32 23.65
CA TYR A 386 -2.32 -13.61 23.41
C TYR A 386 -2.56 -14.97 22.71
N ASN A 387 -1.60 -15.48 21.95
CA ASN A 387 -1.71 -16.80 21.31
C ASN A 387 -2.02 -17.91 22.33
N ASN A 388 -1.50 -17.82 23.56
CA ASN A 388 -1.82 -18.77 24.63
C ASN A 388 -3.31 -18.75 25.01
N THR A 389 -3.94 -17.56 24.97
CA THR A 389 -5.38 -17.41 25.19
C THR A 389 -6.18 -17.94 24.00
N ALA A 390 -5.77 -17.58 22.78
CA ALA A 390 -6.44 -18.04 21.55
C ALA A 390 -6.34 -19.56 21.37
N ALA A 391 -5.24 -20.19 21.80
CA ALA A 391 -5.04 -21.64 21.73
C ALA A 391 -6.12 -22.42 22.50
N LYS A 392 -6.70 -21.83 23.56
CA LYS A 392 -7.82 -22.45 24.31
C LYS A 392 -9.08 -22.64 23.45
N LEU A 393 -9.21 -21.95 22.30
CA LEU A 393 -10.28 -22.24 21.33
C LEU A 393 -10.21 -23.69 20.83
N LYS A 394 -9.00 -24.28 20.75
CA LYS A 394 -8.81 -25.68 20.35
C LYS A 394 -9.60 -26.62 21.25
N ASN A 395 -9.65 -26.33 22.54
CA ASN A 395 -10.41 -27.12 23.50
C ASN A 395 -11.91 -27.16 23.20
N TYR A 396 -12.46 -26.31 22.33
CA TYR A 396 -13.85 -26.37 21.90
C TYR A 396 -14.00 -27.05 20.54
N TYR A 397 -13.23 -26.61 19.53
CA TYR A 397 -13.42 -27.09 18.16
C TYR A 397 -12.79 -28.46 17.88
N SER A 398 -11.97 -29.01 18.79
CA SER A 398 -11.41 -30.36 18.68
C SER A 398 -12.19 -31.39 19.50
N GLN A 399 -13.34 -31.02 20.09
CA GLN A 399 -14.15 -31.94 20.88
C GLN A 399 -15.16 -32.71 20.02
N ASN A 400 -15.55 -33.87 20.54
CA ASN A 400 -16.51 -34.78 19.93
C ASN A 400 -17.97 -34.49 20.29
N LYS A 401 -18.25 -33.37 20.99
CA LYS A 401 -19.58 -33.07 21.55
C LYS A 401 -20.48 -32.24 20.63
N LEU A 402 -19.94 -31.61 19.57
CA LEU A 402 -20.68 -30.80 18.60
C LEU A 402 -21.64 -29.77 19.24
N THR A 403 -21.14 -29.04 20.22
CA THR A 403 -21.87 -27.96 20.90
C THR A 403 -21.07 -26.67 20.89
N VAL A 404 -21.78 -25.54 20.86
CA VAL A 404 -21.21 -24.19 20.99
C VAL A 404 -21.67 -23.59 22.31
N THR A 405 -20.76 -23.52 23.28
CA THR A 405 -21.07 -22.95 24.60
C THR A 405 -20.96 -21.42 24.59
N SER A 406 -21.62 -20.74 25.53
CA SER A 406 -21.46 -19.30 25.73
C SER A 406 -20.00 -18.90 25.98
N ALA A 407 -19.24 -19.73 26.71
CA ALA A 407 -17.81 -19.54 26.94
C ALA A 407 -16.98 -19.62 25.66
N HIS A 408 -17.29 -20.58 24.77
CA HIS A 408 -16.66 -20.71 23.46
C HIS A 408 -16.88 -19.44 22.63
N LYS A 409 -18.14 -19.00 22.50
CA LYS A 409 -18.49 -17.79 21.75
C LYS A 409 -17.81 -16.55 22.32
N ALA A 410 -17.80 -16.39 23.64
CA ALA A 410 -17.13 -15.28 24.31
C ALA A 410 -15.62 -15.24 24.01
N LEU A 411 -14.94 -16.39 24.07
CA LEU A 411 -13.51 -16.48 23.75
C LEU A 411 -13.24 -16.20 22.26
N TYR A 412 -14.11 -16.67 21.36
CA TYR A 412 -14.02 -16.38 19.93
C TYR A 412 -14.16 -14.87 19.67
N ASP A 413 -15.20 -14.24 20.22
CA ASP A 413 -15.46 -12.81 20.05
C ASP A 413 -14.30 -11.96 20.61
N LYS A 414 -13.74 -12.36 21.76
CA LYS A 414 -12.53 -11.75 22.34
C LYS A 414 -11.33 -11.88 21.39
N THR A 415 -11.15 -13.05 20.78
CA THR A 415 -10.06 -13.32 19.84
C THR A 415 -10.20 -12.46 18.57
N VAL A 416 -11.41 -12.31 18.03
CA VAL A 416 -11.68 -11.43 16.89
C VAL A 416 -11.35 -9.97 17.21
N LYS A 417 -11.74 -9.49 18.40
CA LYS A 417 -11.41 -8.12 18.84
C LYS A 417 -9.91 -7.91 18.97
N GLU A 418 -9.19 -8.87 19.54
CA GLU A 418 -7.73 -8.78 19.68
C GLU A 418 -7.03 -8.80 18.30
N ILE A 419 -7.44 -9.67 17.36
CA ILE A 419 -6.89 -9.67 16.00
C ILE A 419 -7.02 -8.28 15.36
N LYS A 420 -8.20 -7.65 15.41
CA LYS A 420 -8.42 -6.31 14.85
C LYS A 420 -7.53 -5.25 15.50
N LYS A 421 -7.34 -5.32 16.82
CA LYS A 421 -6.45 -4.43 17.58
C LYS A 421 -4.99 -4.58 17.12
N GLN A 422 -4.53 -5.82 16.94
CA GLN A 422 -3.16 -6.09 16.51
C GLN A 422 -2.94 -5.72 15.03
N GLU A 423 -3.92 -5.94 14.14
CA GLU A 423 -3.85 -5.46 12.75
C GLU A 423 -3.68 -3.94 12.67
N LYS A 424 -4.44 -3.19 13.49
CA LYS A 424 -4.27 -1.73 13.61
C LYS A 424 -2.88 -1.34 14.13
N ALA A 425 -2.32 -2.10 15.08
CA ALA A 425 -0.97 -1.85 15.59
C ALA A 425 0.10 -2.12 14.53
N ILE A 426 -0.04 -3.19 13.75
CA ILE A 426 0.86 -3.54 12.64
C ILE A 426 0.78 -2.49 11.52
N ALA A 427 -0.42 -2.01 11.19
CA ALA A 427 -0.62 -1.01 10.13
C ALA A 427 0.10 0.32 10.41
N LYS A 428 0.34 0.66 11.67
CA LYS A 428 1.11 1.85 12.07
C LYS A 428 2.62 1.71 11.86
N LEU A 429 3.15 0.48 11.70
CA LEU A 429 4.56 0.25 11.44
C LEU A 429 4.88 0.53 9.96
N PRO A 430 6.09 1.00 9.62
CA PRO A 430 6.55 1.02 8.23
C PRO A 430 6.59 -0.41 7.66
N ALA A 431 6.40 -0.54 6.34
CA ALA A 431 6.16 -1.82 5.68
C ALA A 431 7.24 -2.88 6.01
N LYS A 432 8.51 -2.48 6.03
CA LYS A 432 9.68 -3.31 6.39
C LYS A 432 9.51 -4.04 7.73
N TYR A 433 8.84 -3.44 8.71
CA TYR A 433 8.74 -3.96 10.08
C TYR A 433 7.45 -4.74 10.35
N ARG A 434 6.61 -4.97 9.35
CA ARG A 434 5.32 -5.68 9.50
C ARG A 434 5.44 -7.19 9.42
N THR A 435 6.50 -7.72 8.80
CA THR A 435 6.65 -9.17 8.52
C THR A 435 6.59 -10.02 9.78
N LYS A 436 7.38 -9.67 10.80
CA LYS A 436 7.47 -10.42 12.07
C LYS A 436 6.14 -10.48 12.83
N PRO A 437 5.43 -9.37 13.10
CA PRO A 437 4.16 -9.44 13.80
C PRO A 437 3.04 -10.05 12.94
N ASN A 438 3.03 -9.87 11.62
CA ASN A 438 2.07 -10.56 10.74
C ASN A 438 2.23 -12.08 10.80
N ALA A 439 3.47 -12.58 10.79
CA ALA A 439 3.75 -14.00 10.95
C ALA A 439 3.25 -14.53 12.30
N ALA A 440 3.45 -13.79 13.39
CA ALA A 440 2.93 -14.16 14.71
C ALA A 440 1.39 -14.17 14.78
N LEU A 441 0.73 -13.22 14.10
CA LEU A 441 -0.73 -13.07 14.09
C LEU A 441 -1.43 -14.18 13.30
N LYS A 442 -0.74 -14.79 12.33
CA LYS A 442 -1.26 -15.91 11.54
C LYS A 442 -1.73 -17.06 12.45
N THR A 443 -0.97 -17.38 13.49
CA THR A 443 -1.33 -18.42 14.46
C THR A 443 -2.64 -18.09 15.20
N THR A 444 -2.80 -16.84 15.66
CA THR A 444 -4.05 -16.39 16.29
C THR A 444 -5.24 -16.54 15.34
N LYS A 445 -5.06 -16.15 14.08
CA LYS A 445 -6.09 -16.24 13.04
C LYS A 445 -6.50 -17.68 12.77
N ILE A 446 -5.56 -18.62 12.74
CA ILE A 446 -5.85 -20.06 12.58
C ILE A 446 -6.78 -20.57 13.70
N TYR A 447 -6.50 -20.25 14.97
CA TYR A 447 -7.39 -20.66 16.08
C TYR A 447 -8.81 -20.09 15.91
N ARG A 448 -8.91 -18.83 15.52
CA ARG A 448 -10.18 -18.15 15.25
C ARG A 448 -10.91 -18.77 14.06
N ASP A 449 -10.23 -19.07 12.97
CA ASP A 449 -10.81 -19.62 11.74
C ASP A 449 -11.32 -21.06 11.95
N ASN A 450 -10.55 -21.91 12.63
CA ASN A 450 -10.98 -23.26 13.01
C ASN A 450 -12.20 -23.23 13.93
N SER A 451 -12.20 -22.32 14.90
CA SER A 451 -13.35 -22.09 15.78
C SER A 451 -14.59 -21.65 15.00
N LEU A 452 -14.44 -20.74 14.04
CA LEU A 452 -15.54 -20.28 13.20
C LEU A 452 -16.10 -21.39 12.32
N ALA A 453 -15.23 -22.20 11.71
CA ALA A 453 -15.66 -23.34 10.89
C ALA A 453 -16.48 -24.35 11.70
N TYR A 454 -16.04 -24.66 12.93
CA TYR A 454 -16.75 -25.53 13.85
C TYR A 454 -18.14 -24.98 14.22
N MET A 455 -18.23 -23.71 14.65
CA MET A 455 -19.52 -23.08 14.99
C MET A 455 -20.48 -23.02 13.79
N ASN A 456 -19.96 -22.70 12.60
CA ASN A 456 -20.77 -22.64 11.38
C ASN A 456 -21.29 -24.01 10.95
N GLY A 457 -20.47 -25.06 11.07
CA GLY A 457 -20.89 -26.40 10.72
C GLY A 457 -21.91 -26.98 11.69
N ILE A 458 -21.81 -26.69 13.01
CA ILE A 458 -22.86 -27.03 13.98
C ILE A 458 -24.15 -26.29 13.65
N LYS A 459 -24.10 -24.97 13.47
CA LYS A 459 -25.29 -24.17 13.15
C LYS A 459 -26.01 -24.68 11.89
N ALA A 460 -25.25 -25.01 10.85
CA ALA A 460 -25.81 -25.57 9.62
C ALA A 460 -26.36 -26.99 9.84
N GLY A 461 -25.66 -27.83 10.61
CA GLY A 461 -26.10 -29.18 10.95
C GLY A 461 -27.40 -29.21 11.77
N ASP A 462 -27.52 -28.34 12.79
CA ASP A 462 -28.73 -28.24 13.61
C ASP A 462 -29.92 -27.72 12.78
N ALA A 463 -29.68 -26.83 11.82
CA ALA A 463 -30.69 -26.39 10.86
C ALA A 463 -31.11 -27.54 9.92
N LEU A 464 -30.18 -28.38 9.46
CA LEU A 464 -30.47 -29.56 8.66
C LEU A 464 -31.31 -30.59 9.44
N VAL A 465 -30.98 -30.84 10.72
CA VAL A 465 -31.78 -31.72 11.58
C VAL A 465 -33.20 -31.18 11.74
N SER A 466 -33.35 -29.87 11.92
CA SER A 466 -34.67 -29.22 12.03
C SER A 466 -35.46 -29.34 10.72
N ALA A 467 -34.82 -29.13 9.57
CA ALA A 467 -35.43 -29.29 8.26
C ALA A 467 -35.88 -30.74 8.02
N ASN A 468 -35.02 -31.71 8.37
CA ASN A 468 -35.31 -33.13 8.24
C ASN A 468 -36.50 -33.54 9.12
N LYS A 469 -36.51 -33.09 10.39
CA LYS A 469 -37.62 -33.35 11.32
C LYS A 469 -38.94 -32.73 10.84
N LYS A 470 -38.90 -31.54 10.25
CA LYS A 470 -40.10 -30.88 9.71
C LYS A 470 -40.67 -31.71 8.56
N LEU A 471 -39.83 -32.13 7.60
CA LEU A 471 -40.27 -32.96 6.48
C LEU A 471 -40.87 -34.29 6.95
N THR A 472 -40.17 -35.03 7.81
CA THR A 472 -40.66 -36.33 8.29
C THR A 472 -41.94 -36.20 9.11
N GLY A 473 -42.15 -35.09 9.81
CA GLY A 473 -43.39 -34.80 10.53
C GLY A 473 -44.62 -34.74 9.61
N TYR A 474 -44.49 -34.15 8.43
CA TYR A 474 -45.59 -34.10 7.43
C TYR A 474 -45.93 -35.51 6.94
N LEU A 475 -44.92 -36.32 6.64
CA LEU A 475 -45.11 -37.68 6.15
C LEU A 475 -45.71 -38.62 7.20
N ILE A 476 -45.31 -38.48 8.48
CA ILE A 476 -45.92 -39.21 9.59
C ILE A 476 -47.40 -38.85 9.73
N ALA A 477 -47.76 -37.58 9.54
CA ALA A 477 -49.14 -37.12 9.52
C ALA A 477 -49.93 -37.55 8.26
N GLY A 478 -49.28 -38.21 7.29
CA GLY A 478 -49.88 -38.55 6.00
C GLY A 478 -50.07 -37.34 5.08
N THR A 479 -49.43 -36.21 5.38
CA THR A 479 -49.53 -34.99 4.57
C THR A 479 -48.51 -35.02 3.45
N LEU A 480 -48.99 -35.15 2.22
CA LEU A 480 -48.15 -35.19 1.05
C LEU A 480 -48.72 -34.22 0.00
N ASN A 481 -48.06 -33.08 -0.13
CA ASN A 481 -48.48 -31.95 -0.95
C ASN A 481 -47.26 -31.15 -1.46
N ASP A 482 -47.49 -30.07 -2.21
CA ASP A 482 -46.43 -29.20 -2.77
C ASP A 482 -45.49 -28.62 -1.70
N THR A 483 -45.99 -28.41 -0.48
CA THR A 483 -45.16 -27.98 0.64
C THR A 483 -44.18 -29.08 1.03
N THR A 484 -44.61 -30.34 1.05
CA THR A 484 -43.74 -31.51 1.32
C THR A 484 -42.65 -31.63 0.25
N LEU A 485 -43.00 -31.47 -1.04
CA LEU A 485 -42.03 -31.47 -2.14
C LEU A 485 -41.00 -30.34 -2.00
N THR A 486 -41.46 -29.13 -1.68
CA THR A 486 -40.59 -27.97 -1.43
C THR A 486 -39.63 -28.23 -0.26
N LEU A 487 -40.12 -28.83 0.83
CA LEU A 487 -39.31 -29.17 2.00
C LEU A 487 -38.24 -30.22 1.67
N TYR A 488 -38.56 -31.19 0.80
CA TYR A 488 -37.61 -32.21 0.33
C TYR A 488 -36.49 -31.61 -0.52
N ASN A 489 -36.83 -30.75 -1.49
CA ASN A 489 -35.84 -30.05 -2.31
C ASN A 489 -34.95 -29.15 -1.46
N ASN A 490 -35.52 -28.46 -0.46
CA ASN A 490 -34.74 -27.72 0.52
C ASN A 490 -33.81 -28.64 1.34
N LEU A 491 -34.28 -29.81 1.79
CA LEU A 491 -33.45 -30.77 2.51
C LEU A 491 -32.21 -31.20 1.71
N ILE A 492 -32.38 -31.53 0.42
CA ILE A 492 -31.27 -31.89 -0.48
C ILE A 492 -30.23 -30.77 -0.54
N ASN A 493 -30.68 -29.53 -0.75
CA ASN A 493 -29.79 -28.37 -0.81
C ASN A 493 -29.05 -28.15 0.53
N GLN A 494 -29.74 -28.32 1.66
CA GLN A 494 -29.14 -28.20 2.99
C GLN A 494 -28.08 -29.29 3.25
N ILE A 495 -28.29 -30.52 2.78
CA ILE A 495 -27.30 -31.60 2.89
C ILE A 495 -25.97 -31.16 2.25
N THR A 496 -26.00 -30.70 1.00
CA THR A 496 -24.80 -30.25 0.28
C THR A 496 -24.11 -29.07 0.99
N ILE A 497 -24.88 -28.11 1.50
CA ILE A 497 -24.34 -26.99 2.27
C ILE A 497 -23.63 -27.50 3.53
N VAL A 498 -24.27 -28.37 4.31
CA VAL A 498 -23.73 -28.91 5.56
C VAL A 498 -22.47 -29.71 5.32
N GLU A 499 -22.43 -30.58 4.31
CA GLU A 499 -21.23 -31.34 3.93
C GLU A 499 -20.04 -30.41 3.63
N SER A 500 -20.29 -29.32 2.88
CA SER A 500 -19.27 -28.31 2.58
C SER A 500 -18.77 -27.58 3.84
N LYS A 501 -19.65 -27.30 4.82
CA LYS A 501 -19.24 -26.71 6.11
C LYS A 501 -18.47 -27.72 6.96
N ILE A 502 -18.91 -28.97 7.03
CA ILE A 502 -18.24 -30.04 7.78
C ILE A 502 -16.82 -30.24 7.24
N LYS A 503 -16.61 -30.27 5.92
CA LYS A 503 -15.28 -30.42 5.31
C LYS A 503 -14.25 -29.37 5.76
N LYS A 504 -14.72 -28.20 6.23
CA LYS A 504 -13.88 -27.11 6.75
C LYS A 504 -13.59 -27.22 8.25
N MET A 505 -14.24 -28.13 8.97
CA MET A 505 -13.97 -28.37 10.39
C MET A 505 -12.57 -28.94 10.61
N TYR A 506 -12.01 -28.67 11.80
CA TYR A 506 -10.60 -28.83 12.11
C TYR A 506 -10.00 -30.23 11.88
N SER A 507 -10.60 -31.29 12.43
CA SER A 507 -10.04 -32.66 12.36
C SER A 507 -10.97 -33.62 11.65
N LYS A 508 -10.40 -34.71 11.11
CA LYS A 508 -11.16 -35.79 10.46
C LYS A 508 -12.14 -36.47 11.41
N ASP A 509 -11.80 -36.59 12.69
CA ASP A 509 -12.69 -37.17 13.69
C ASP A 509 -13.92 -36.30 13.93
N VAL A 510 -13.72 -34.98 14.10
CA VAL A 510 -14.83 -34.02 14.24
C VAL A 510 -15.70 -34.02 12.98
N GLN A 511 -15.09 -34.12 11.79
CA GLN A 511 -15.82 -34.26 10.54
C GLN A 511 -16.69 -35.53 10.53
N LYS A 512 -16.12 -36.69 10.88
CA LYS A 512 -16.84 -37.97 10.93
C LYS A 512 -18.02 -37.93 11.88
N ILE A 513 -17.84 -37.36 13.07
CA ILE A 513 -18.90 -37.23 14.07
C ILE A 513 -20.00 -36.28 13.59
N ALA A 514 -19.64 -35.15 12.99
CA ALA A 514 -20.61 -34.21 12.41
C ALA A 514 -21.39 -34.84 11.26
N THR A 515 -20.73 -35.58 10.37
CA THR A 515 -21.40 -36.33 9.30
C THR A 515 -22.38 -37.34 9.88
N GLY A 516 -21.95 -38.14 10.85
CA GLY A 516 -22.80 -39.14 11.49
C GLY A 516 -24.02 -38.54 12.20
N LYS A 517 -23.85 -37.39 12.88
CA LYS A 517 -24.94 -36.71 13.59
C LYS A 517 -25.92 -36.00 12.64
N TYR A 518 -25.41 -35.30 11.62
CA TYR A 518 -26.20 -34.36 10.83
C TYR A 518 -26.55 -34.87 9.44
N VAL A 519 -25.58 -35.42 8.71
CA VAL A 519 -25.72 -35.75 7.28
C VAL A 519 -26.28 -37.15 7.09
N THR A 520 -25.81 -38.15 7.85
CA THR A 520 -26.25 -39.54 7.70
C THR A 520 -27.77 -39.68 7.88
N PRO A 521 -28.41 -39.15 8.93
CA PRO A 521 -29.86 -39.28 9.09
C PRO A 521 -30.66 -38.57 7.99
N ALA A 522 -30.17 -37.41 7.52
CA ALA A 522 -30.79 -36.65 6.44
C ALA A 522 -30.68 -37.38 5.09
N ASN A 523 -29.54 -38.01 4.79
CA ASN A 523 -29.38 -38.83 3.59
C ASN A 523 -30.25 -40.09 3.62
N THR A 524 -30.40 -40.74 4.78
CA THR A 524 -31.36 -41.84 4.94
C THR A 524 -32.79 -41.38 4.66
N SER A 525 -33.18 -40.23 5.21
CA SER A 525 -34.51 -39.65 4.98
C SER A 525 -34.70 -39.28 3.51
N LYS A 526 -33.71 -38.62 2.88
CA LYS A 526 -33.70 -38.30 1.45
C LYS A 526 -33.96 -39.55 0.59
N LYS A 527 -33.30 -40.68 0.90
CA LYS A 527 -33.45 -41.94 0.17
C LYS A 527 -34.84 -42.55 0.38
N ASN A 528 -35.31 -42.64 1.63
CA ASN A 528 -36.56 -43.31 1.94
C ASN A 528 -37.77 -42.54 1.41
N ILE A 529 -37.74 -41.21 1.49
CA ILE A 529 -38.86 -40.33 1.13
C ILE A 529 -38.92 -40.07 -0.38
N GLY A 530 -37.78 -40.16 -1.08
CA GLY A 530 -37.69 -39.82 -2.50
C GLY A 530 -38.66 -40.63 -3.37
N TYR A 531 -38.89 -41.90 -3.03
CA TYR A 531 -39.86 -42.75 -3.74
C TYR A 531 -41.31 -42.29 -3.52
N ASP A 532 -41.69 -41.99 -2.28
CA ASP A 532 -43.05 -41.52 -1.96
C ASP A 532 -43.37 -40.17 -2.63
N LEU A 533 -42.38 -39.27 -2.70
CA LEU A 533 -42.54 -37.99 -3.38
C LEU A 533 -42.56 -38.12 -4.91
N ALA A 534 -41.75 -39.00 -5.49
CA ALA A 534 -41.82 -39.27 -6.93
C ALA A 534 -43.17 -39.89 -7.32
N ARG A 535 -43.71 -40.77 -6.47
CA ARG A 535 -45.06 -41.31 -6.61
C ARG A 535 -46.14 -40.22 -6.58
N TYR A 536 -46.00 -39.24 -5.69
CA TYR A 536 -46.92 -38.09 -5.65
C TYR A 536 -46.79 -37.15 -6.83
N GLU A 537 -45.58 -36.86 -7.29
CA GLU A 537 -45.39 -36.07 -8.51
C GLU A 537 -46.07 -36.75 -9.70
N LEU A 538 -45.98 -38.09 -9.82
CA LEU A 538 -46.73 -38.83 -10.82
C LEU A 538 -48.25 -38.72 -10.63
N LEU A 539 -48.76 -38.75 -9.40
CA LEU A 539 -50.19 -38.55 -9.14
C LEU A 539 -50.67 -37.17 -9.61
N LEU A 540 -49.90 -36.12 -9.35
CA LEU A 540 -50.22 -34.77 -9.85
C LEU A 540 -50.17 -34.66 -11.38
N ILE A 541 -49.18 -35.32 -12.00
CA ILE A 541 -49.09 -35.39 -13.47
C ILE A 541 -50.32 -36.10 -14.03
N MET A 542 -50.69 -37.25 -13.45
CA MET A 542 -51.87 -38.01 -13.87
C MET A 542 -53.17 -37.23 -13.68
N GLU A 543 -53.34 -36.51 -12.58
CA GLU A 543 -54.51 -35.64 -12.35
C GLU A 543 -54.59 -34.53 -13.41
N ASN A 544 -53.45 -33.91 -13.75
CA ASN A 544 -53.40 -32.91 -14.82
C ASN A 544 -53.67 -33.50 -16.21
N ASP A 545 -53.11 -34.67 -16.52
CA ASP A 545 -53.32 -35.36 -17.80
C ASP A 545 -54.78 -35.80 -17.95
N LEU A 546 -55.40 -36.29 -16.88
CA LEU A 546 -56.82 -36.64 -16.82
C LEU A 546 -57.71 -35.42 -17.12
N ASN A 547 -57.42 -34.28 -16.48
CA ASN A 547 -58.14 -33.02 -16.72
C ASN A 547 -57.98 -32.48 -18.16
N ASN A 548 -56.91 -32.86 -18.86
CA ASN A 548 -56.64 -32.47 -20.25
C ASN A 548 -57.07 -33.53 -21.28
N GLY A 549 -57.64 -34.66 -20.85
CA GLY A 549 -58.09 -35.74 -21.74
C GLY A 549 -56.99 -36.67 -22.26
N ASN A 550 -55.80 -36.65 -21.66
CA ASN A 550 -54.64 -37.46 -22.07
C ASN A 550 -54.65 -38.85 -21.39
N TYR A 551 -55.66 -39.67 -21.66
CA TYR A 551 -55.92 -40.91 -20.90
C TYR A 551 -54.84 -42.00 -21.04
N ASP A 552 -54.20 -42.11 -22.21
CA ASP A 552 -53.12 -43.08 -22.45
C ASP A 552 -51.88 -42.77 -21.59
N ASP A 553 -51.57 -41.49 -21.41
CA ASP A 553 -50.48 -41.03 -20.55
C ASP A 553 -50.77 -41.33 -19.07
N VAL A 554 -52.04 -41.18 -18.64
CA VAL A 554 -52.48 -41.60 -17.30
C VAL A 554 -52.26 -43.11 -17.10
N LYS A 555 -52.68 -43.96 -18.04
CA LYS A 555 -52.51 -45.42 -17.98
C LYS A 555 -51.02 -45.81 -17.91
N ALA A 556 -50.17 -45.17 -18.71
CA ALA A 556 -48.72 -45.38 -18.68
C ALA A 556 -48.11 -44.97 -17.33
N ASN A 557 -48.56 -43.84 -16.76
CA ASN A 557 -48.05 -43.33 -15.50
C ASN A 557 -48.52 -44.12 -14.27
N ILE A 558 -49.68 -44.78 -14.30
CA ILE A 558 -50.08 -45.76 -13.26
C ILE A 558 -49.05 -46.89 -13.15
N SER A 559 -48.60 -47.43 -14.29
CA SER A 559 -47.56 -48.47 -14.30
C SER A 559 -46.21 -47.95 -13.78
N ASN A 560 -45.87 -46.70 -14.05
CA ASN A 560 -44.65 -46.08 -13.53
C ASN A 560 -44.74 -45.81 -12.03
N TYR A 561 -45.92 -45.42 -11.53
CA TYR A 561 -46.19 -45.24 -10.10
C TYR A 561 -45.96 -46.55 -9.33
N GLU A 562 -46.48 -47.67 -9.83
CA GLU A 562 -46.35 -48.98 -9.16
C GLU A 562 -44.89 -49.46 -9.09
N LYS A 563 -44.08 -49.15 -10.11
CA LYS A 563 -42.62 -49.42 -10.10
C LYS A 563 -41.85 -48.64 -9.05
N LEU A 564 -42.38 -47.50 -8.59
CA LEU A 564 -41.76 -46.67 -7.56
C LEU A 564 -42.14 -47.09 -6.13
N PHE A 565 -42.80 -48.23 -5.95
CA PHE A 565 -43.13 -48.75 -4.63
C PHE A 565 -41.87 -48.96 -3.78
N SER A 566 -41.90 -48.46 -2.55
CA SER A 566 -40.79 -48.54 -1.59
C SER A 566 -41.18 -49.39 -0.40
N THR A 567 -40.28 -50.28 0.05
CA THR A 567 -40.45 -51.03 1.30
C THR A 567 -40.33 -50.15 2.55
N TYR A 568 -39.84 -48.91 2.39
CA TYR A 568 -39.77 -47.90 3.43
C TYR A 568 -40.73 -46.75 3.08
N SER A 569 -42.01 -46.93 3.38
CA SER A 569 -43.06 -45.90 3.29
C SER A 569 -43.69 -45.67 4.66
N TYR A 570 -44.06 -44.42 4.94
CA TYR A 570 -44.81 -44.11 6.15
C TYR A 570 -46.25 -44.61 5.99
N LYS A 571 -46.76 -45.41 6.93
CA LYS A 571 -48.09 -46.05 6.83
C LYS A 571 -49.23 -45.10 6.43
N ASN A 572 -49.24 -43.89 6.98
CA ASN A 572 -50.26 -42.88 6.65
C ASN A 572 -50.01 -42.22 5.29
N THR A 573 -48.76 -42.07 4.88
CA THR A 573 -48.38 -41.61 3.54
C THR A 573 -48.81 -42.62 2.49
N GLU A 574 -48.52 -43.91 2.70
CA GLU A 574 -48.95 -44.97 1.77
C GLU A 574 -50.45 -44.95 1.57
N ARG A 575 -51.22 -44.86 2.67
CA ARG A 575 -52.67 -44.74 2.61
C ARG A 575 -53.12 -43.51 1.80
N SER A 576 -52.50 -42.36 2.02
CA SER A 576 -52.85 -41.13 1.27
C SER A 576 -52.59 -41.29 -0.22
N LEU A 577 -51.42 -41.82 -0.58
CA LEU A 577 -51.04 -42.06 -1.98
C LEU A 577 -51.95 -43.10 -2.64
N SER A 578 -52.27 -44.20 -1.95
CA SER A 578 -53.22 -45.20 -2.44
C SER A 578 -54.62 -44.63 -2.65
N ASN A 579 -55.10 -43.78 -1.72
CA ASN A 579 -56.40 -43.14 -1.87
C ASN A 579 -56.44 -42.20 -3.09
N MET A 580 -55.40 -41.38 -3.28
CA MET A 580 -55.28 -40.49 -4.44
C MET A 580 -55.23 -41.29 -5.75
N LEU A 581 -54.44 -42.36 -5.79
CA LEU A 581 -54.38 -43.24 -6.96
C LEU A 581 -55.75 -43.86 -7.27
N GLN A 582 -56.47 -44.29 -6.23
CA GLN A 582 -57.80 -44.87 -6.40
C GLN A 582 -58.78 -43.84 -6.96
N THR A 583 -58.77 -42.60 -6.46
CA THR A 583 -59.59 -41.51 -7.02
C THR A 583 -59.32 -41.30 -8.52
N ILE A 584 -58.05 -41.23 -8.92
CA ILE A 584 -57.67 -41.10 -10.34
C ILE A 584 -58.15 -42.30 -11.17
N LYS A 585 -58.01 -43.53 -10.64
CA LYS A 585 -58.50 -44.75 -11.31
C LYS A 585 -60.03 -44.73 -11.47
N ASP A 586 -60.75 -44.33 -10.43
CA ASP A 586 -62.21 -44.26 -10.43
C ASP A 586 -62.74 -43.19 -11.41
N GLU A 587 -62.09 -42.02 -11.47
CA GLU A 587 -62.44 -40.97 -12.44
C GLU A 587 -62.10 -41.37 -13.88
N LEU A 588 -60.97 -42.04 -14.11
CA LEU A 588 -60.61 -42.57 -15.42
C LEU A 588 -61.67 -43.57 -15.94
N LEU A 589 -62.19 -44.44 -15.06
CA LEU A 589 -63.26 -45.40 -15.38
C LEU A 589 -64.59 -44.72 -15.73
N GLN A 590 -64.92 -43.58 -15.12
CA GLN A 590 -66.15 -42.83 -15.43
C GLN A 590 -66.09 -42.04 -16.73
N LEU A 591 -64.87 -41.77 -17.22
CA LEU A 591 -64.61 -41.01 -18.44
C LEU A 591 -64.29 -41.92 -19.64
N GLU A 592 -64.20 -43.24 -19.42
CA GLU A 592 -64.19 -44.23 -20.51
C GLU A 592 -65.58 -44.25 -21.16
N PRO A 593 -65.69 -44.14 -22.50
CA PRO A 593 -66.98 -44.26 -23.18
C PRO A 593 -67.54 -45.66 -22.96
N GLU A 594 -68.83 -45.76 -22.58
CA GLU A 594 -69.54 -47.04 -22.61
C GLU A 594 -69.38 -47.67 -24.00
N GLU A 595 -68.88 -48.90 -24.01
CA GLU A 595 -68.73 -49.71 -25.21
C GLU A 595 -70.10 -49.88 -25.88
N PRO A 596 -70.29 -49.57 -27.17
CA PRO A 596 -71.61 -49.64 -27.79
C PRO A 596 -72.12 -51.10 -27.81
N GLU A 597 -73.34 -51.30 -27.31
CA GLU A 597 -74.05 -52.58 -27.35
C GLU A 597 -74.00 -53.20 -28.76
N GLN A 598 -73.62 -54.48 -28.82
CA GLN A 598 -73.64 -55.24 -30.07
C GLN A 598 -75.08 -55.40 -30.57
N PRO A 599 -75.36 -55.16 -31.88
CA PRO A 599 -76.69 -55.37 -32.42
C PRO A 599 -77.02 -56.86 -32.57
N GLU A 600 -78.25 -57.23 -32.22
CA GLU A 600 -78.86 -58.55 -32.39
C GLU A 600 -78.88 -59.02 -33.87
N PRO A 601 -78.89 -60.35 -34.11
CA PRO A 601 -78.77 -60.93 -35.45
C PRO A 601 -80.07 -60.82 -36.26
N ILE A 602 -79.93 -60.46 -37.54
CA ILE A 602 -81.01 -60.45 -38.52
C ILE A 602 -80.95 -61.75 -39.35
N GLU A 603 -82.10 -62.43 -39.46
CA GLU A 603 -82.31 -63.63 -40.25
C GLU A 603 -82.12 -63.45 -41.78
N GLU A 604 -81.64 -64.53 -42.39
CA GLU A 604 -81.52 -64.94 -43.80
C GLU A 604 -82.74 -64.65 -44.73
N PRO A 605 -82.67 -64.75 -46.10
CA PRO A 605 -81.97 -65.84 -46.84
C PRO A 605 -81.39 -65.52 -48.24
N GLY A 606 -80.67 -66.49 -48.81
CA GLY A 606 -80.78 -66.79 -50.25
C GLY A 606 -79.51 -66.93 -51.08
N ASP A 607 -78.96 -68.15 -51.06
CA ASP A 607 -78.66 -68.99 -52.24
C ASP A 607 -77.41 -68.80 -53.12
N SER A 608 -76.92 -69.99 -53.49
CA SER A 608 -76.10 -70.39 -54.62
C SER A 608 -74.58 -70.19 -54.60
N ASP A 609 -73.93 -71.35 -54.51
CA ASP A 609 -72.96 -71.88 -55.48
C ASP A 609 -71.47 -71.98 -55.10
N THR A 610 -71.07 -73.25 -55.07
CA THR A 610 -69.81 -73.83 -55.53
C THR A 610 -68.56 -73.76 -54.63
N ALA A 611 -68.32 -74.90 -53.98
CA ALA A 611 -67.00 -75.48 -53.66
C ALA A 611 -66.22 -75.80 -54.98
N PRO A 612 -64.91 -76.18 -54.98
CA PRO A 612 -64.21 -76.86 -53.88
C PRO A 612 -62.70 -76.53 -53.72
N GLU A 613 -62.07 -77.31 -52.82
CA GLU A 613 -60.65 -77.74 -52.87
C GLU A 613 -59.58 -76.70 -52.45
N ALA A 614 -58.52 -77.02 -51.68
CA ALA A 614 -58.02 -78.25 -51.08
C ALA A 614 -56.83 -77.95 -50.12
N ILE A 615 -56.42 -78.96 -49.35
CA ILE A 615 -55.04 -79.26 -48.84
C ILE A 615 -54.62 -78.51 -47.56
N GLU A 616 -54.64 -79.17 -46.38
CA GLU A 616 -53.53 -79.95 -45.76
C GLU A 616 -52.28 -79.11 -45.46
N GLY A 617 -51.57 -79.19 -44.32
CA GLY A 617 -51.57 -80.08 -43.17
C GLY A 617 -50.81 -79.37 -42.02
N ASP A 618 -51.01 -79.79 -40.77
CA ASP A 618 -50.05 -80.61 -40.01
C ASP A 618 -48.79 -79.81 -39.58
N SER A 619 -48.36 -79.67 -38.33
CA SER A 619 -48.24 -80.60 -37.20
C SER A 619 -47.84 -79.76 -35.96
N ALA A 620 -48.44 -79.98 -34.78
CA ALA A 620 -47.88 -80.73 -33.64
C ALA A 620 -46.41 -80.36 -33.28
N ALA A 621 -46.20 -79.63 -32.19
CA ALA A 621 -46.00 -80.14 -30.82
C ALA A 621 -44.61 -80.77 -30.58
N HIS A 622 -43.78 -80.08 -29.79
CA HIS A 622 -43.09 -80.61 -28.60
C HIS A 622 -42.66 -79.46 -27.68
#